data_AF-A0AAN6FHF5-F1
#
_entry.id   AF-A0AAN6FHF5-F1
#
_cell.length_a   1.000
_cell.length_b   1.000
_cell.length_c   1.000
_cell.angle_alpha   90.00
_cell.angle_beta   90.00
_cell.angle_gamma   90.00
#
_symmetry.space_group_name_H-M   'P 1'
#
loop_
_entity.id
_entity.type
_entity.pdbx_description
1 polymer ?
#
loop_
_entity_poly.entity_id
_entity_poly.type
_entity_poly.pdbx_seq_one_letter_code
_entity_poly.pdbx_strand_id
1 'polypeptide(L)'
;MAPASTVFNIYIIDDDDEHKLAASVEHAKLAFFSDLAAAQPKGHTTPESSRSPKNSITFGKGVVDGKAIARIGTWIETNSIKDPQQLTLAGLDIEYFDDVILTYAATYVLRLKRELRGDDVRSAIHGYIHQGNLTCDEFVAIVEWLAFDRGLVKTAVHQTMFRVCKGGIAVPKEMDLIEAYAKQVGIWEEMQQVGVEIWAKMEMRDRRIAEVARAAGTERV
;
A
#
# COMPACT_ATOMS: atom_id res chain seq x y z
N MET A 1 -35.17 23.66 -8.41
CA MET A 1 -34.41 22.55 -9.01
C MET A 1 -33.06 22.51 -8.32
N ALA A 2 -32.67 21.38 -7.74
CA ALA A 2 -31.28 21.22 -7.28
C ALA A 2 -30.35 21.29 -8.52
N PRO A 3 -29.18 21.96 -8.43
CA PRO A 3 -28.24 21.96 -9.53
C PRO A 3 -27.89 20.53 -9.91
N ALA A 4 -27.80 20.23 -11.21
CA ALA A 4 -27.37 18.93 -11.68
C ALA A 4 -25.99 18.61 -11.09
N SER A 5 -25.89 17.47 -10.42
CA SER A 5 -24.62 17.00 -9.87
C SER A 5 -23.62 16.87 -11.01
N THR A 6 -22.47 17.52 -10.87
CA THR A 6 -21.40 17.47 -11.87
C THR A 6 -20.60 16.21 -11.64
N VAL A 7 -20.51 15.36 -12.66
CA VAL A 7 -19.73 14.11 -12.61
C VAL A 7 -18.27 14.38 -12.93
N PHE A 8 -17.38 13.68 -12.24
CA PHE A 8 -15.94 13.64 -12.46
C PHE A 8 -15.51 12.23 -12.86
N ASN A 9 -14.84 12.09 -14.01
CA ASN A 9 -14.43 10.80 -14.55
C ASN A 9 -12.94 10.54 -14.30
N ILE A 10 -12.62 9.33 -13.86
CA ILE A 10 -11.26 8.89 -13.61
C ILE A 10 -10.93 7.80 -14.61
N TYR A 11 -9.93 8.05 -15.44
CA TYR A 11 -9.43 7.12 -16.45
C TYR A 11 -8.07 6.56 -16.05
N ILE A 12 -7.78 5.36 -16.53
CA ILE A 12 -6.45 4.74 -16.51
C ILE A 12 -6.02 4.42 -17.94
N ILE A 13 -4.73 4.52 -18.21
CA ILE A 13 -4.13 3.97 -19.44
C ILE A 13 -3.71 2.54 -19.13
N ASP A 14 -4.22 1.60 -19.92
CA ASP A 14 -3.93 0.18 -19.72
C ASP A 14 -2.69 -0.29 -20.50
N ASP A 15 -2.51 -1.60 -20.61
CA ASP A 15 -1.36 -2.18 -21.28
C ASP A 15 -1.30 -1.92 -22.79
N ASP A 16 -2.46 -1.70 -23.41
CA ASP A 16 -2.65 -1.50 -24.86
C ASP A 16 -2.65 0.00 -25.23
N ASP A 17 -2.23 0.88 -24.32
CA ASP A 17 -2.29 2.33 -24.41
C ASP A 17 -3.73 2.88 -24.58
N GLU A 18 -4.75 2.09 -24.19
CA GLU A 18 -6.14 2.49 -24.25
C GLU A 18 -6.60 3.22 -22.98
N HIS A 19 -7.40 4.26 -23.17
CA HIS A 19 -8.03 4.99 -22.08
C HIS A 19 -9.26 4.22 -21.57
N LYS A 20 -9.16 3.61 -20.38
CA LYS A 20 -10.28 2.92 -19.74
C LYS A 20 -10.87 3.74 -18.60
N LEU A 21 -12.19 3.89 -18.60
CA LEU A 21 -12.91 4.53 -17.50
C LEU A 21 -12.85 3.60 -16.27
N ALA A 22 -12.20 4.05 -15.20
CA ALA A 22 -12.07 3.30 -13.96
C ALA A 22 -13.15 3.68 -12.94
N ALA A 23 -13.51 4.97 -12.84
CA ALA A 23 -14.56 5.43 -11.95
C ALA A 23 -15.26 6.69 -12.46
N SER A 24 -16.50 6.87 -12.04
CA SER A 24 -17.32 8.05 -12.30
C SER A 24 -17.96 8.48 -10.99
N VAL A 25 -17.59 9.65 -10.48
CA VAL A 25 -17.91 10.11 -9.12
C VAL A 25 -18.44 11.53 -9.17
N GLU A 26 -19.43 11.87 -8.36
CA GLU A 26 -19.89 13.22 -8.11
C GLU A 26 -18.70 14.10 -7.69
N HIS A 27 -18.47 15.17 -8.44
CA HIS A 27 -17.33 16.06 -8.24
C HIS A 27 -17.31 16.66 -6.84
N ALA A 28 -18.47 16.98 -6.27
CA ALA A 28 -18.57 17.51 -4.91
C ALA A 28 -18.13 16.49 -3.85
N LYS A 29 -18.48 15.20 -4.05
CA LYS A 29 -18.00 14.12 -3.19
C LYS A 29 -16.50 13.92 -3.38
N LEU A 30 -16.03 13.80 -4.61
CA LEU A 30 -14.61 13.62 -4.87
C LEU A 30 -13.77 14.76 -4.26
N ALA A 31 -14.17 16.03 -4.44
CA ALA A 31 -13.47 17.16 -3.84
C ALA A 31 -13.57 17.21 -2.30
N PHE A 32 -14.58 16.58 -1.71
CA PHE A 32 -14.68 16.43 -0.25
C PHE A 32 -13.73 15.36 0.28
N PHE A 33 -13.69 14.18 -0.36
CA PHE A 33 -12.91 13.02 0.09
C PHE A 33 -11.43 13.06 -0.36
N SER A 34 -11.12 13.77 -1.44
CA SER A 34 -9.84 13.78 -2.12
C SER A 34 -9.34 15.20 -2.39
N ASP A 35 -8.07 15.46 -2.04
CA ASP A 35 -7.41 16.72 -2.36
C ASP A 35 -6.97 16.80 -3.84
N LEU A 36 -7.01 15.68 -4.58
CA LEU A 36 -6.64 15.62 -5.98
C LEU A 36 -7.63 16.42 -6.86
N ALA A 37 -8.93 16.26 -6.62
CA ALA A 37 -9.96 17.02 -7.34
C ALA A 37 -10.04 18.49 -6.87
N ALA A 38 -9.74 18.76 -5.59
CA ALA A 38 -9.66 20.12 -5.07
C ALA A 38 -8.49 20.93 -5.67
N ALA A 39 -7.40 20.26 -6.05
CA ALA A 39 -6.21 20.86 -6.66
C ALA A 39 -6.31 21.11 -8.17
N GLN A 40 -7.38 20.62 -8.83
CA GLN A 40 -7.61 20.92 -10.25
C GLN A 40 -8.00 22.40 -10.38
N PRO A 41 -7.22 23.23 -11.09
CA PRO A 41 -7.56 24.63 -11.26
C PRO A 41 -8.94 24.74 -11.92
N LYS A 42 -9.80 25.61 -11.39
CA LYS A 42 -11.05 26.00 -12.05
C LYS A 42 -10.71 26.74 -13.35
N GLY A 43 -10.42 25.99 -14.40
CA GLY A 43 -10.30 26.38 -15.80
C GLY A 43 -9.42 27.60 -16.11
N HIS A 44 -8.20 27.38 -16.58
CA HIS A 44 -7.58 28.28 -17.55
C HIS A 44 -7.35 27.51 -18.86
N THR A 45 -8.12 27.90 -19.88
CA THR A 45 -8.08 27.35 -21.23
C THR A 45 -6.79 27.78 -21.91
N THR A 46 -5.81 26.89 -21.97
CA THR A 46 -4.77 26.92 -23.00
C THR A 46 -5.15 25.92 -24.11
N PRO A 47 -4.71 26.13 -25.36
CA PRO A 47 -5.08 25.26 -26.49
C PRO A 47 -4.75 23.78 -26.28
N GLU A 48 -3.73 23.46 -25.48
CA GLU A 48 -3.34 22.11 -25.06
C GLU A 48 -4.36 21.46 -24.11
N SER A 49 -5.15 22.25 -23.37
CA SER A 49 -6.18 21.78 -22.44
C SER A 49 -7.41 21.18 -23.14
N SER A 50 -7.46 21.20 -24.47
CA SER A 50 -8.52 20.58 -25.27
C SER A 50 -8.45 19.04 -25.27
N ARG A 51 -7.30 18.46 -24.90
CA ARG A 51 -7.08 17.01 -24.79
C ARG A 51 -7.42 16.44 -23.41
N SER A 52 -7.67 17.28 -22.41
CA SER A 52 -8.06 16.86 -21.06
C SER A 52 -9.52 17.28 -20.81
N PRO A 53 -10.48 16.35 -20.84
CA PRO A 53 -11.88 16.69 -20.60
C PRO A 53 -12.03 17.42 -19.26
N LYS A 54 -12.80 18.52 -19.24
CA LYS A 54 -13.19 19.18 -18.00
C LYS A 54 -13.81 18.14 -17.05
N ASN A 55 -13.45 18.17 -15.77
CA ASN A 55 -13.89 17.20 -14.77
C ASN A 55 -13.43 15.76 -15.05
N SER A 56 -12.17 15.59 -15.46
CA SER A 56 -11.59 14.27 -15.52
C SER A 56 -10.12 14.27 -15.15
N ILE A 57 -9.63 13.09 -14.79
CA ILE A 57 -8.20 12.81 -14.68
C ILE A 57 -7.89 11.50 -15.40
N THR A 58 -6.68 11.39 -15.93
CA THR A 58 -6.16 10.16 -16.51
C THR A 58 -4.85 9.82 -15.82
N PHE A 59 -4.76 8.62 -15.26
CA PHE A 59 -3.52 8.07 -14.73
C PHE A 59 -2.78 7.31 -15.82
N GLY A 60 -1.47 7.50 -15.89
CA GLY A 60 -0.61 6.77 -16.81
C GLY A 60 -0.54 5.28 -16.46
N LYS A 61 -0.07 4.50 -17.43
CA LYS A 61 0.16 3.06 -17.29
C LYS A 61 1.02 2.75 -16.06
N GLY A 62 0.58 1.78 -15.25
CA GLY A 62 1.30 1.34 -14.05
C GLY A 62 1.29 2.32 -12.87
N VAL A 63 0.57 3.44 -12.94
CA VAL A 63 0.51 4.42 -11.84
C VAL A 63 -0.47 4.00 -10.75
N VAL A 64 -1.58 3.36 -11.14
CA VAL A 64 -2.61 2.88 -10.21
C VAL A 64 -3.40 1.75 -10.86
N ASP A 65 -3.87 0.80 -10.05
CA ASP A 65 -4.76 -0.26 -10.51
C ASP A 65 -6.20 0.25 -10.73
N GLY A 66 -6.81 -0.16 -11.84
CA GLY A 66 -8.16 0.27 -12.22
C GLY A 66 -9.25 -0.27 -11.31
N LYS A 67 -9.13 -1.51 -10.83
CA LYS A 67 -10.12 -2.10 -9.91
C LYS A 67 -10.06 -1.42 -8.55
N ALA A 68 -8.85 -1.08 -8.07
CA ALA A 68 -8.64 -0.29 -6.87
C ALA A 68 -9.27 1.11 -6.97
N ILE A 69 -9.10 1.80 -8.12
CA ILE A 69 -9.79 3.08 -8.38
C ILE A 69 -11.31 2.91 -8.39
N ALA A 70 -11.83 1.90 -9.08
CA ALA A 70 -13.26 1.62 -9.13
C ALA A 70 -13.84 1.41 -7.73
N ARG A 71 -13.15 0.60 -6.91
CA ARG A 71 -13.52 0.30 -5.52
C ARG A 71 -13.55 1.55 -4.65
N ILE A 72 -12.52 2.40 -4.73
CA ILE A 72 -12.51 3.69 -4.01
C ILE A 72 -13.62 4.61 -4.53
N GLY A 73 -13.85 4.64 -5.85
CA GLY A 73 -14.93 5.42 -6.46
C GLY A 73 -16.31 5.02 -5.93
N THR A 74 -16.59 3.72 -5.87
CA THR A 74 -17.81 3.17 -5.27
C THR A 74 -17.92 3.54 -3.79
N TRP A 75 -16.82 3.44 -3.03
CA TRP A 75 -16.81 3.87 -1.64
C TRP A 75 -17.13 5.36 -1.50
N ILE A 76 -16.51 6.24 -2.30
CA ILE A 76 -16.82 7.68 -2.27
C ILE A 76 -18.30 7.93 -2.59
N GLU A 77 -18.84 7.25 -3.61
CA GLU A 77 -20.23 7.43 -4.03
C GLU A 77 -21.25 6.97 -2.99
N THR A 78 -20.96 5.88 -2.30
CA THR A 78 -21.87 5.34 -1.27
C THR A 78 -21.77 6.08 0.05
N ASN A 79 -20.69 6.85 0.26
CA ASN A 79 -20.41 7.55 1.51
C ASN A 79 -21.08 8.95 1.56
N SER A 80 -21.41 9.39 2.78
CA SER A 80 -22.11 10.65 3.02
C SER A 80 -21.12 11.78 3.28
N ILE A 81 -21.27 12.91 2.59
CA ILE A 81 -20.50 14.13 2.92
C ILE A 81 -20.86 14.68 4.31
N LYS A 82 -22.10 14.46 4.78
CA LYS A 82 -22.58 14.98 6.07
C LYS A 82 -22.11 14.17 7.27
N ASP A 83 -21.87 12.88 7.04
CA ASP A 83 -21.44 11.91 8.06
C ASP A 83 -20.47 10.92 7.42
N PRO A 84 -19.25 11.37 7.10
CA PRO A 84 -18.32 10.58 6.32
C PRO A 84 -17.72 9.45 7.16
N GLN A 85 -17.83 8.24 6.65
CA GLN A 85 -17.20 7.05 7.24
C GLN A 85 -15.78 6.90 6.72
N GLN A 86 -14.90 6.34 7.53
CA GLN A 86 -13.54 5.99 7.10
C GLN A 86 -13.56 4.78 6.15
N LEU A 87 -12.55 4.69 5.29
CA LEU A 87 -12.30 3.48 4.51
C LEU A 87 -11.83 2.37 5.45
N THR A 88 -12.54 1.25 5.44
CA THR A 88 -12.24 0.06 6.25
C THR A 88 -12.14 -1.16 5.35
N LEU A 89 -11.38 -2.16 5.78
CA LEU A 89 -11.22 -3.39 5.00
C LEU A 89 -12.57 -4.11 4.80
N ALA A 90 -13.42 -4.10 5.83
CA ALA A 90 -14.77 -4.68 5.77
C ALA A 90 -15.68 -4.01 4.72
N GLY A 91 -15.46 -2.71 4.44
CA GLY A 91 -16.22 -1.97 3.44
C GLY A 91 -15.71 -2.13 2.01
N LEU A 92 -14.61 -2.85 1.80
CA LEU A 92 -13.92 -2.94 0.51
C LEU A 92 -14.18 -4.25 -0.24
N ASP A 93 -14.73 -5.28 0.42
CA ASP A 93 -15.00 -6.61 -0.15
C ASP A 93 -13.79 -7.17 -0.94
N ILE A 94 -12.64 -7.27 -0.25
CA ILE A 94 -11.38 -7.72 -0.83
C ILE A 94 -11.04 -9.12 -0.28
N GLU A 95 -10.79 -10.06 -1.20
CA GLU A 95 -10.39 -11.42 -0.86
C GLU A 95 -8.86 -11.62 -0.85
N TYR A 96 -8.14 -10.93 -1.74
CA TYR A 96 -6.71 -11.15 -1.98
C TYR A 96 -5.87 -10.03 -1.37
N PHE A 97 -4.71 -10.40 -0.84
CA PHE A 97 -3.80 -9.44 -0.18
C PHE A 97 -3.28 -8.37 -1.15
N ASP A 98 -2.96 -8.74 -2.39
CA ASP A 98 -2.50 -7.80 -3.42
C ASP A 98 -3.55 -6.71 -3.71
N ASP A 99 -4.84 -7.06 -3.73
CA ASP A 99 -5.92 -6.10 -3.89
C ASP A 99 -5.98 -5.11 -2.72
N VAL A 100 -5.60 -5.52 -1.50
CA VAL A 100 -5.48 -4.62 -0.34
C VAL A 100 -4.34 -3.63 -0.54
N ILE A 101 -3.18 -4.10 -1.01
CA ILE A 101 -2.02 -3.26 -1.34
C ILE A 101 -2.39 -2.23 -2.42
N LEU A 102 -2.95 -2.70 -3.53
CA LEU A 102 -3.33 -1.86 -4.67
C LEU A 102 -4.41 -0.84 -4.28
N THR A 103 -5.38 -1.25 -3.47
CA THR A 103 -6.40 -0.34 -2.93
C THR A 103 -5.76 0.72 -2.04
N TYR A 104 -4.82 0.35 -1.15
CA TYR A 104 -4.10 1.31 -0.33
C TYR A 104 -3.26 2.28 -1.17
N ALA A 105 -2.57 1.80 -2.19
CA ALA A 105 -1.82 2.64 -3.14
C ALA A 105 -2.74 3.63 -3.87
N ALA A 106 -3.91 3.17 -4.31
CA ALA A 106 -4.90 4.03 -4.97
C ALA A 106 -5.40 5.14 -4.05
N THR A 107 -5.51 4.93 -2.74
CA THR A 107 -5.86 6.01 -1.79
C THR A 107 -4.82 7.14 -1.79
N TYR A 108 -3.54 6.81 -1.96
CA TYR A 108 -2.45 7.77 -2.01
C TYR A 108 -2.44 8.53 -3.34
N VAL A 109 -2.60 7.81 -4.46
CA VAL A 109 -2.67 8.40 -5.80
C VAL A 109 -3.86 9.36 -5.92
N LEU A 110 -5.01 8.96 -5.37
CA LEU A 110 -6.19 9.80 -5.27
C LEU A 110 -6.07 10.90 -4.21
N ARG A 111 -4.99 10.95 -3.42
CA ARG A 111 -4.80 11.92 -2.32
C ARG A 111 -6.04 11.99 -1.42
N LEU A 112 -6.55 10.82 -1.02
CA LEU A 112 -7.62 10.78 -0.04
C LEU A 112 -7.13 11.44 1.25
N LYS A 113 -7.99 12.27 1.84
CA LYS A 113 -7.66 12.94 3.11
C LYS A 113 -7.36 11.90 4.18
N ARG A 114 -6.34 12.18 4.99
CA ARG A 114 -5.77 11.21 5.93
C ARG A 114 -6.82 10.69 6.91
N GLU A 115 -7.69 11.56 7.39
CA GLU A 115 -8.77 11.27 8.33
C GLU A 115 -9.89 10.40 7.73
N LEU A 116 -9.98 10.30 6.39
CA LEU A 116 -11.00 9.53 5.67
C LEU A 116 -10.44 8.23 5.09
N ARG A 117 -9.17 8.20 4.71
CA ARG A 117 -8.47 6.99 4.27
C ARG A 117 -8.50 5.87 5.32
N GLY A 118 -8.62 6.23 6.60
CA GLY A 118 -8.52 5.29 7.70
C GLY A 118 -7.10 4.73 7.85
N ASP A 119 -6.78 4.27 9.07
CA ASP A 119 -5.56 3.51 9.33
C ASP A 119 -5.79 1.99 9.25
N ASP A 120 -7.04 1.56 9.06
CA ASP A 120 -7.45 0.16 9.06
C ASP A 120 -6.81 -0.63 7.91
N VAL A 121 -6.91 -0.16 6.66
CA VAL A 121 -6.30 -0.80 5.49
C VAL A 121 -4.78 -0.92 5.66
N ARG A 122 -4.13 0.16 6.12
CA ARG A 122 -2.69 0.19 6.41
C ARG A 122 -2.32 -0.81 7.51
N SER A 123 -3.14 -0.90 8.55
CA SER A 123 -2.93 -1.79 9.70
C SER A 123 -3.11 -3.26 9.32
N ALA A 124 -4.05 -3.56 8.43
CA ALA A 124 -4.22 -4.89 7.85
C ALA A 124 -2.97 -5.32 7.09
N ILE A 125 -2.41 -4.44 6.24
CA ILE A 125 -1.14 -4.71 5.53
C ILE A 125 0.00 -4.96 6.51
N HIS A 126 0.14 -4.08 7.51
CA HIS A 126 1.14 -4.23 8.55
C HIS A 126 0.99 -5.56 9.31
N GLY A 127 -0.24 -5.95 9.65
CA GLY A 127 -0.57 -7.21 10.31
C GLY A 127 -0.20 -8.42 9.46
N TYR A 128 -0.54 -8.40 8.17
CA TYR A 128 -0.23 -9.48 7.23
C TYR A 128 1.27 -9.76 7.13
N ILE A 129 2.07 -8.69 6.97
CA ILE A 129 3.54 -8.80 6.90
C ILE A 129 4.13 -9.49 8.15
N HIS A 130 3.51 -9.33 9.32
CA HIS A 130 3.94 -9.98 10.55
C HIS A 130 3.48 -11.45 10.68
N GLN A 131 2.35 -11.82 10.07
CA GLN A 131 1.78 -13.15 10.20
C GLN A 131 2.55 -14.19 9.37
N GLY A 132 2.84 -13.90 8.11
CA GLY A 132 3.29 -14.89 7.12
C GLY A 132 4.63 -14.59 6.46
N ASN A 133 5.16 -15.61 5.77
CA ASN A 133 6.20 -15.41 4.78
C ASN A 133 5.55 -14.78 3.56
N LEU A 134 6.03 -13.61 3.14
CA LEU A 134 5.61 -13.01 1.89
C LEU A 134 6.05 -13.90 0.71
N THR A 135 5.21 -13.99 -0.31
CA THR A 135 5.66 -14.42 -1.65
C THR A 135 6.52 -13.32 -2.28
N CYS A 136 7.20 -13.65 -3.38
CA CYS A 136 7.94 -12.65 -4.15
C CYS A 136 6.99 -11.57 -4.69
N ASP A 137 5.84 -11.95 -5.22
CA ASP A 137 4.86 -11.00 -5.77
C ASP A 137 4.34 -10.04 -4.71
N GLU A 138 4.02 -10.53 -3.50
CA GLU A 138 3.58 -9.68 -2.39
C GLU A 138 4.68 -8.72 -1.92
N PHE A 139 5.94 -9.20 -1.88
CA PHE A 139 7.08 -8.37 -1.51
C PHE A 139 7.32 -7.26 -2.55
N VAL A 140 7.32 -7.61 -3.84
CA VAL A 140 7.42 -6.67 -4.96
C VAL A 140 6.29 -5.65 -4.88
N ALA A 141 5.06 -6.12 -4.66
CA ALA A 141 3.89 -5.26 -4.59
C ALA A 141 4.03 -4.21 -3.46
N ILE A 142 4.52 -4.60 -2.28
CA ILE A 142 4.78 -3.66 -1.19
C ILE A 142 5.88 -2.66 -1.56
N VAL A 143 7.01 -3.14 -2.10
CA VAL A 143 8.17 -2.28 -2.41
C VAL A 143 7.85 -1.27 -3.49
N GLU A 144 7.14 -1.67 -4.54
CA GLU A 144 6.83 -0.80 -5.69
C GLU A 144 5.62 0.08 -5.42
N TRP A 145 4.46 -0.51 -5.11
CA TRP A 145 3.21 0.24 -4.98
C TRP A 145 3.14 1.07 -3.70
N LEU A 146 3.82 0.64 -2.63
CA LEU A 146 3.80 1.31 -1.33
C LEU A 146 5.10 2.06 -1.03
N ALA A 147 5.91 2.39 -2.04
CA ALA A 147 7.13 3.19 -1.89
C ALA A 147 6.90 4.53 -1.16
N PHE A 148 5.69 5.09 -1.25
CA PHE A 148 5.29 6.30 -0.52
C PHE A 148 5.18 6.08 1.01
N ASP A 149 4.88 4.85 1.46
CA ASP A 149 4.83 4.45 2.86
C ASP A 149 6.09 3.70 3.27
N ARG A 150 7.14 4.48 3.54
CA ARG A 150 8.44 3.95 4.00
C ARG A 150 8.33 3.07 5.25
N GLY A 151 7.28 3.24 6.05
CA GLY A 151 7.05 2.41 7.23
C GLY A 151 6.72 0.97 6.85
N LEU A 152 5.76 0.78 5.93
CA LEU A 152 5.39 -0.56 5.46
C LEU A 152 6.53 -1.23 4.69
N VAL A 153 7.23 -0.49 3.82
CA VAL A 153 8.39 -1.02 3.08
C VAL A 153 9.47 -1.51 4.04
N LYS A 154 9.84 -0.70 5.04
CA LYS A 154 10.80 -1.10 6.07
C LYS A 154 10.34 -2.32 6.86
N THR A 155 9.05 -2.39 7.21
CA THR A 155 8.49 -3.55 7.90
C THR A 155 8.59 -4.81 7.04
N ALA A 156 8.29 -4.74 5.74
CA ALA A 156 8.41 -5.88 4.83
C ALA A 156 9.85 -6.37 4.70
N VAL A 157 10.80 -5.45 4.49
CA VAL A 157 12.24 -5.76 4.47
C VAL A 157 12.67 -6.41 5.78
N HIS A 158 12.34 -5.79 6.92
CA HIS A 158 12.76 -6.28 8.23
C HIS A 158 12.15 -7.65 8.55
N GLN A 159 10.86 -7.87 8.28
CA GLN A 159 10.23 -9.16 8.57
C GLN A 159 10.75 -10.28 7.65
N THR A 160 11.02 -9.96 6.38
CA THR A 160 11.65 -10.90 5.45
C THR A 160 13.02 -11.34 5.96
N MET A 161 13.89 -10.37 6.32
CA MET A 161 15.22 -10.68 6.84
C MET A 161 15.19 -11.34 8.21
N PHE A 162 14.23 -10.98 9.07
CA PHE A 162 14.03 -11.64 10.36
C PHE A 162 13.71 -13.13 10.20
N ARG A 163 12.88 -13.47 9.21
CA ARG A 163 12.53 -14.85 8.86
C ARG A 163 13.74 -15.62 8.31
N VAL A 164 14.57 -14.97 7.48
CA VAL A 164 15.86 -15.52 7.03
C VAL A 164 16.80 -15.80 8.20
N CYS A 165 16.99 -14.84 9.11
CA CYS A 165 17.86 -14.99 10.29
C CYS A 165 17.38 -16.08 11.25
N LYS A 166 16.06 -16.32 11.34
CA LYS A 166 15.51 -17.47 12.10
C LYS A 166 15.87 -18.81 11.48
N GLY A 167 16.03 -18.88 10.16
CA GLY A 167 16.39 -20.09 9.44
C GLY A 167 15.29 -21.17 9.43
N GLY A 168 15.61 -22.31 8.80
CA GLY A 168 14.73 -23.47 8.73
C GLY A 168 13.40 -23.18 8.02
N ILE A 169 12.30 -23.66 8.59
CA ILE A 169 10.95 -23.48 8.02
C ILE A 169 10.46 -22.02 8.01
N ALA A 170 11.13 -21.12 8.74
CA ALA A 170 10.75 -19.72 8.79
C ALA A 170 11.21 -18.96 7.54
N VAL A 171 12.20 -19.46 6.80
CA VAL A 171 12.70 -18.80 5.59
C VAL A 171 11.58 -18.70 4.55
N PRO A 172 11.36 -17.55 3.90
CA PRO A 172 10.41 -17.43 2.80
C PRO A 172 10.70 -18.47 1.71
N LYS A 173 9.65 -19.11 1.19
CA LYS A 173 9.82 -20.19 0.20
C LYS A 173 10.47 -19.70 -1.10
N GLU A 174 10.16 -18.45 -1.46
CA GLU A 174 10.61 -17.76 -2.68
C GLU A 174 11.74 -16.77 -2.38
N MET A 175 12.56 -17.05 -1.35
CA MET A 175 13.63 -16.13 -0.93
C MET A 175 14.64 -15.86 -2.05
N ASP A 176 14.90 -16.84 -2.91
CA ASP A 176 15.75 -16.70 -4.09
C ASP A 176 15.19 -15.69 -5.10
N LEU A 177 13.87 -15.71 -5.33
CA LEU A 177 13.20 -14.73 -6.19
C LEU A 177 13.19 -13.33 -5.56
N ILE A 178 12.90 -13.25 -4.25
CA ILE A 178 12.95 -11.99 -3.49
C ILE A 178 14.36 -11.38 -3.54
N GLU A 179 15.41 -12.19 -3.37
CA GLU A 179 16.80 -11.75 -3.47
C GLU A 179 17.14 -11.25 -4.88
N ALA A 180 16.73 -12.00 -5.92
CA ALA A 180 16.97 -11.60 -7.30
C ALA A 180 16.32 -10.24 -7.62
N TYR A 181 15.07 -10.06 -7.22
CA TYR A 181 14.37 -8.78 -7.34
C TYR A 181 15.06 -7.67 -6.53
N ALA A 182 15.39 -7.92 -5.26
CA ALA A 182 16.03 -6.93 -4.39
C ALA A 182 17.39 -6.46 -4.93
N LYS A 183 18.14 -7.34 -5.60
CA LYS A 183 19.37 -6.96 -6.32
C LYS A 183 19.07 -6.12 -7.55
N GLN A 184 18.06 -6.50 -8.33
CA GLN A 184 17.64 -5.77 -9.52
C GLN A 184 17.23 -4.33 -9.20
N VAL A 185 16.48 -4.11 -8.12
CA VAL A 185 16.03 -2.76 -7.71
C VAL A 185 16.98 -2.06 -6.74
N GLY A 186 18.13 -2.66 -6.44
CA GLY A 186 19.21 -2.03 -5.68
C GLY A 186 18.98 -1.88 -4.17
N ILE A 187 18.09 -2.68 -3.57
CA ILE A 187 17.81 -2.64 -2.12
C ILE A 187 18.48 -3.78 -1.34
N TRP A 188 19.10 -4.74 -2.04
CA TRP A 188 19.67 -5.94 -1.41
C TRP A 188 20.72 -5.63 -0.33
N GLU A 189 21.61 -4.68 -0.57
CA GLU A 189 22.65 -4.32 0.42
C GLU A 189 22.03 -3.78 1.72
N GLU A 190 20.96 -2.96 1.61
CA GLU A 190 20.20 -2.48 2.78
C GLU A 190 19.53 -3.65 3.51
N MET A 191 18.94 -4.60 2.76
CA MET A 191 18.34 -5.80 3.37
C MET A 191 19.39 -6.64 4.11
N GLN A 192 20.58 -6.83 3.53
CA GLN A 192 21.66 -7.56 4.19
C GLN A 192 22.10 -6.88 5.48
N GLN A 193 22.23 -5.55 5.47
CA GLN A 193 22.55 -4.77 6.68
C GLN A 193 21.49 -4.96 7.77
N VAL A 194 20.20 -4.93 7.41
CA VAL A 194 19.11 -5.23 8.34
C VAL A 194 19.24 -6.66 8.91
N GLY A 195 19.62 -7.63 8.08
CA GLY A 195 19.90 -9.00 8.52
C GLY A 195 21.03 -9.08 9.55
N VAL A 196 22.14 -8.36 9.33
CA VAL A 196 23.28 -8.29 10.28
C VAL A 196 22.83 -7.74 11.64
N GLU A 197 22.05 -6.66 11.63
CA GLU A 197 21.53 -6.05 12.86
C GLU A 197 20.57 -6.95 13.62
N ILE A 198 19.70 -7.67 12.89
CA ILE A 198 18.78 -8.65 13.48
C ILE A 198 19.57 -9.79 14.13
N TRP A 199 20.55 -10.33 13.42
CA TRP A 199 21.35 -11.45 13.91
C TRP A 199 22.11 -11.07 15.19
N ALA A 200 22.73 -9.88 15.23
CA ALA A 200 23.40 -9.37 16.43
C ALA A 200 22.44 -9.23 17.62
N LYS A 201 21.21 -8.76 17.40
CA LYS A 201 20.17 -8.68 18.45
C LYS A 201 19.72 -10.06 18.94
N MET A 202 19.58 -11.02 18.03
CA MET A 202 19.23 -12.40 18.37
C MET A 202 20.33 -13.07 19.19
N GLU A 203 21.60 -12.92 18.79
CA GLU A 203 22.74 -13.48 19.50
C GLU A 203 22.85 -12.93 20.93
N MET A 204 22.72 -11.61 21.10
CA MET A 204 22.72 -11.00 22.44
C MET A 204 21.59 -11.52 23.32
N ARG A 205 20.38 -11.68 22.75
CA ARG A 205 19.23 -12.23 23.47
C ARG A 205 19.50 -13.67 23.90
N ASP A 206 20.02 -14.50 23.00
CA ASP A 206 20.24 -15.91 23.27
C ASP A 206 21.36 -16.11 24.31
N ARG A 207 22.42 -15.28 24.29
CA ARG A 207 23.44 -15.22 25.36
C ARG A 207 22.82 -14.89 26.72
N ARG A 208 21.97 -13.86 26.79
CA ARG A 208 21.27 -13.46 28.03
C ARG A 208 20.36 -14.57 28.55
N ILE A 209 19.63 -15.26 27.67
CA ILE A 209 18.80 -16.41 28.04
C ILE A 209 19.67 -17.53 28.61
N ALA A 210 20.80 -17.85 27.97
CA ALA A 210 21.71 -18.88 28.45
C ALA A 210 22.38 -18.53 29.79
N GLU A 211 22.67 -17.26 30.05
CA GLU A 211 23.16 -16.78 31.36
C GLU A 211 22.11 -16.95 32.46
N VAL A 212 20.87 -16.52 32.21
CA VAL A 212 19.75 -16.67 33.16
C VAL A 212 19.49 -18.16 33.44
N ALA A 213 19.48 -19.02 32.41
CA ALA A 213 19.28 -20.45 32.58
C ALA A 213 20.40 -21.10 33.39
N ARG A 214 21.66 -20.71 33.18
CA ARG A 214 22.80 -21.17 33.99
C ARG A 214 22.67 -20.75 35.46
N ALA A 215 22.34 -19.48 35.72
CA ALA A 215 22.14 -18.97 37.08
C ALA A 215 21.01 -19.73 37.80
N ALA A 216 19.86 -19.92 37.15
CA ALA A 216 18.71 -20.64 37.71
C ALA A 216 18.97 -22.15 37.92
N GLY A 217 19.82 -22.76 37.09
CA GLY A 217 20.27 -24.15 37.27
C GLY A 217 21.28 -24.33 38.40
N THR A 218 21.94 -23.25 38.85
CA THR A 218 22.94 -23.28 39.92
C THR A 218 22.30 -23.13 41.31
N GLU A 219 21.11 -22.52 41.43
CA GLU A 219 20.36 -22.38 42.69
C GLU A 219 19.57 -23.64 43.11
N ARG A 220 19.51 -24.68 42.27
CA ARG A 220 18.75 -25.92 42.53
C ARG A 220 19.61 -27.10 42.99
N VAL A 221 20.87 -26.87 43.38
CA VAL A 221 21.78 -27.91 43.93
C VAL A 221 22.04 -27.66 45.40
#